data_AF-A0A968F086-F1
#
_entry.id   AF-A0A968F086-F1
#
_cell.length_a   1.000
_cell.length_b   1.000
_cell.length_c   1.000
_cell.angle_alpha   90.00
_cell.angle_beta   90.00
_cell.angle_gamma   90.00
#
_symmetry.space_group_name_H-M   'P 1'
#
loop_
_entity.id
_entity.type
_entity.pdbx_description
1 polymer ?
#
loop_
_entity_poly.entity_id
_entity_poly.type
_entity_poly.pdbx_seq_one_letter_code
_entity_poly.pdbx_strand_id
1 'polypeptide(L)'
;MRKFSFLVLTFILSICMGAITFADWIPDDGHKMHFPQLPDLTGWNVNATAPFVLADDWMCSQAGPVTDVHFWGSWKNGDPGTIVSFNLSIHADIPAN
;
A
#
# COMPACT_ATOMS: atom_id res chain seq x y z
N MET A 1 21.50 -30.14 23.25
CA MET A 1 21.74 -29.79 21.83
C MET A 1 20.49 -29.79 20.93
N ARG A 2 19.32 -30.33 21.37
CA ARG A 2 18.10 -30.40 20.54
C ARG A 2 17.27 -29.12 20.43
N LYS A 3 17.46 -28.12 21.31
CA LYS A 3 16.65 -26.89 21.38
C LYS A 3 17.15 -25.76 20.46
N PHE A 4 18.46 -25.71 20.19
CA PHE A 4 19.07 -24.68 19.33
C PHE A 4 18.71 -24.90 17.85
N SER A 5 18.60 -26.16 17.43
CA SER A 5 18.20 -26.54 16.06
C SER A 5 16.73 -26.23 15.76
N PHE A 6 15.84 -26.29 16.76
CA PHE A 6 14.42 -25.95 16.56
C PHE A 6 14.20 -24.45 16.39
N LEU A 7 14.94 -23.62 17.14
CA LEU A 7 14.80 -22.16 17.11
C LEU A 7 15.27 -21.55 15.78
N VAL A 8 16.37 -22.09 15.21
CA VAL A 8 16.89 -21.70 13.90
C VAL A 8 15.93 -22.11 12.79
N LEU A 9 15.31 -23.29 12.88
CA LEU A 9 14.37 -23.78 11.87
C LEU A 9 13.06 -22.95 11.85
N THR A 10 12.55 -22.52 13.00
CA THR A 10 11.37 -21.63 13.07
C THR A 10 11.64 -20.25 12.50
N PHE A 11 12.86 -19.71 12.69
CA PHE A 11 13.23 -18.40 12.16
C PHE A 11 13.36 -18.40 10.63
N ILE A 12 13.90 -19.48 10.06
CA ILE A 12 14.00 -19.67 8.60
C ILE A 12 12.60 -19.86 7.98
N LEU A 13 11.70 -20.59 8.62
CA LEU A 13 10.33 -20.79 8.12
C LEU A 13 9.51 -19.48 8.08
N SER A 14 9.71 -18.59 9.07
CA SER A 14 9.03 -17.27 9.09
C SER A 14 9.53 -16.31 8.01
N ILE A 15 10.78 -16.42 7.56
CA ILE A 15 11.32 -15.57 6.47
C ILE A 15 10.71 -15.96 5.12
N CYS A 16 10.26 -17.21 4.95
CA CYS A 16 9.64 -17.69 3.72
C CYS A 16 8.15 -17.35 3.58
N MET A 17 7.52 -16.75 4.60
CA MET A 17 6.10 -16.34 4.56
C MET A 17 5.91 -14.86 4.21
N GLY A 18 6.93 -14.18 3.66
CA GLY A 18 6.71 -12.91 2.99
C GLY A 18 5.75 -13.16 1.84
N ALA A 19 4.47 -12.80 2.01
CA ALA A 19 3.50 -12.85 0.93
C ALA A 19 4.06 -12.03 -0.22
N ILE A 20 4.19 -12.64 -1.39
CA ILE A 20 4.47 -11.89 -2.61
C ILE A 20 3.23 -11.02 -2.81
N THR A 21 3.35 -9.71 -2.61
CA THR A 21 2.28 -8.79 -2.95
C THR A 21 2.31 -8.61 -4.46
N PHE A 22 1.26 -9.05 -5.13
CA PHE A 22 1.07 -8.74 -6.54
C PHE A 22 0.26 -7.45 -6.66
N ALA A 23 0.42 -6.76 -7.78
CA ALA A 23 -0.53 -5.71 -8.16
C ALA A 23 -1.78 -6.39 -8.77
N ASP A 24 -2.41 -7.27 -7.99
CA ASP A 24 -3.52 -8.15 -8.42
C ASP A 24 -4.88 -7.75 -7.84
N TRP A 25 -4.92 -6.75 -6.95
CA TRP A 25 -6.17 -6.26 -6.37
C TRP A 25 -7.21 -5.93 -7.45
N ILE A 26 -8.45 -6.32 -7.20
CA ILE A 26 -9.62 -5.99 -8.02
C ILE A 26 -10.69 -5.28 -7.18
N PRO A 27 -11.60 -4.51 -7.78
CA PRO A 27 -12.65 -3.80 -7.05
C PRO A 27 -13.47 -4.65 -6.07
N ASP A 28 -13.61 -5.95 -6.36
CA ASP A 28 -14.35 -6.90 -5.54
C ASP A 28 -13.59 -7.38 -4.28
N ASP A 29 -12.28 -7.15 -4.17
CA ASP A 29 -11.47 -7.49 -2.99
C ASP A 29 -11.80 -6.60 -1.77
N GLY A 30 -12.48 -5.48 -2.03
CA GLY A 30 -12.89 -4.51 -1.03
C GLY A 30 -11.76 -3.61 -0.52
N HIS A 31 -12.12 -2.66 0.33
CA HIS A 31 -11.18 -1.69 0.91
C HIS A 31 -11.70 -1.17 2.25
N LYS A 32 -10.78 -0.79 3.15
CA LYS A 32 -11.11 -0.17 4.45
C LYS A 32 -11.38 1.34 4.36
N MET A 33 -11.13 1.94 3.20
CA MET A 33 -11.32 3.37 2.98
C MET A 33 -12.80 3.69 2.74
N HIS A 34 -13.33 4.72 3.40
CA HIS A 34 -14.71 5.16 3.21
C HIS A 34 -14.97 5.79 1.83
N PHE A 35 -13.96 6.41 1.21
CA PHE A 35 -14.02 7.02 -0.13
C PHE A 35 -12.90 6.50 -1.04
N PRO A 36 -12.92 5.21 -1.42
CA PRO A 36 -11.89 4.65 -2.30
C PRO A 36 -11.78 5.46 -3.60
N GLN A 37 -10.56 5.85 -3.96
CA GLN A 37 -10.28 6.37 -5.29
C GLN A 37 -9.99 5.17 -6.21
N LEU A 38 -11.06 4.60 -6.79
CA LEU A 38 -10.95 3.51 -7.77
C LEU A 38 -10.28 4.01 -9.06
N PRO A 39 -9.66 3.11 -9.85
CA PRO A 39 -9.13 3.48 -11.16
C PRO A 39 -10.18 4.13 -12.06
N ASP A 40 -9.93 5.36 -12.48
CA ASP A 40 -10.73 6.06 -13.49
C ASP A 40 -9.83 6.41 -14.68
N LEU A 41 -10.04 5.71 -15.80
CA LEU A 41 -9.28 5.93 -17.04
C LEU A 41 -9.62 7.27 -17.72
N THR A 42 -10.73 7.90 -17.34
CA THR A 42 -11.21 9.17 -17.90
C THR A 42 -11.00 10.36 -16.95
N GLY A 43 -10.56 10.07 -15.73
CA GLY A 43 -10.33 11.05 -14.67
C GLY A 43 -9.03 11.84 -14.84
N TRP A 44 -8.82 12.78 -13.91
CA TRP A 44 -7.59 13.57 -13.83
C TRP A 44 -6.59 12.89 -12.90
N ASN A 45 -5.33 12.81 -13.32
CA ASN A 45 -4.24 12.36 -12.48
C ASN A 45 -3.66 13.54 -11.68
N VAL A 46 -3.31 13.30 -10.42
CA VAL A 46 -2.56 14.24 -9.59
C VAL A 46 -1.09 13.83 -9.58
N ASN A 47 -0.18 14.79 -9.78
CA ASN A 47 1.25 14.48 -9.83
C ASN A 47 1.80 14.14 -8.43
N ALA A 48 2.14 12.86 -8.22
CA ALA A 48 2.77 12.34 -7.00
C ALA A 48 4.29 12.13 -7.14
N THR A 49 4.92 12.68 -8.19
CA THR A 49 6.37 12.53 -8.39
C THR A 49 7.12 13.43 -7.42
N ALA A 50 8.21 12.91 -6.82
CA ALA A 50 9.09 13.71 -5.97
C ALA A 50 9.45 15.06 -6.63
N PRO A 51 9.38 16.19 -5.89
CA PRO A 51 9.24 16.29 -4.43
C PRO A 51 7.79 16.36 -3.92
N PHE A 52 6.78 16.20 -4.78
CA PHE A 52 5.39 16.33 -4.36
C PHE A 52 4.94 15.08 -3.57
N VAL A 53 4.24 15.32 -2.47
CA VAL A 53 3.63 14.28 -1.63
C VAL A 53 2.13 14.54 -1.61
N LEU A 54 1.35 13.51 -1.92
CA LEU A 54 -0.10 13.54 -1.85
C LEU A 54 -0.55 12.96 -0.51
N ALA A 55 -1.68 13.46 -0.01
CA ALA A 55 -2.35 12.95 1.17
C ALA A 55 -3.84 12.83 0.88
N ASP A 56 -4.50 11.90 1.56
CA ASP A 56 -5.94 11.69 1.48
C ASP A 56 -6.46 11.34 2.87
N ASP A 57 -7.69 11.78 3.17
CA ASP A 57 -8.33 11.55 4.45
C ASP A 57 -8.91 10.13 4.44
N TRP A 58 -8.33 9.29 5.29
CA TRP A 58 -8.77 7.92 5.44
C TRP A 58 -9.60 7.74 6.71
N MET A 59 -10.93 7.71 6.53
CA MET A 59 -11.83 7.25 7.59
C MET A 59 -11.83 5.72 7.67
N CYS A 60 -11.40 5.18 8.80
CA CYS A 60 -11.45 3.75 9.08
C CYS A 60 -12.89 3.27 9.26
N SER A 61 -13.38 2.41 8.37
CA SER A 61 -14.73 1.80 8.50
C SER A 61 -14.78 0.62 9.48
N GLN A 62 -13.62 0.03 9.81
CA GLN A 62 -13.49 -1.10 10.74
C GLN A 62 -12.14 -1.10 11.46
N ALA A 63 -12.11 -1.64 12.68
CA ALA A 63 -10.87 -1.83 13.44
C ALA A 63 -10.05 -3.01 12.92
N GLY A 64 -8.72 -2.95 13.09
CA GLY A 64 -7.78 -4.03 12.76
C GLY A 64 -6.57 -3.55 11.96
N PRO A 65 -5.55 -4.40 11.76
CA PRO A 65 -4.30 -4.02 11.10
C PRO A 65 -4.50 -3.63 9.63
N VAL A 66 -3.69 -2.70 9.13
CA VAL A 66 -3.51 -2.47 7.69
C VAL A 66 -2.48 -3.47 7.21
N THR A 67 -2.89 -4.40 6.35
CA THR A 67 -1.99 -5.42 5.80
C THR A 67 -1.41 -5.00 4.45
N ASP A 68 -2.19 -4.25 3.67
CA ASP A 68 -1.84 -3.87 2.31
C ASP A 68 -2.32 -2.46 1.96
N VAL A 69 -1.63 -1.82 1.02
CA VAL A 69 -1.99 -0.54 0.42
C VAL A 69 -1.77 -0.64 -1.08
N HIS A 70 -2.81 -0.34 -1.88
CA HIS A 70 -2.77 -0.39 -3.33
C HIS A 70 -2.89 1.03 -3.90
N PHE A 71 -2.01 1.35 -4.85
CA PHE A 71 -2.04 2.61 -5.59
C PHE A 71 -2.23 2.33 -7.08
N TRP A 72 -3.04 3.19 -7.70
CA TRP A 72 -3.24 3.23 -9.14
C TRP A 72 -2.63 4.51 -9.66
N GLY A 73 -2.01 4.43 -10.83
CA GLY A 73 -1.42 5.61 -11.43
C GLY A 73 -1.22 5.39 -12.92
N SER A 74 -1.02 6.50 -13.62
CA SER A 74 -0.61 6.51 -15.00
C SER A 74 0.72 7.22 -15.13
N TRP A 75 1.42 6.92 -16.21
CA TRP A 75 2.62 7.64 -16.57
C TRP A 75 2.25 8.86 -17.41
N LYS A 76 2.99 9.96 -17.21
CA LYS A 76 2.83 11.15 -18.03
C LYS A 76 3.01 10.76 -19.51
N ASN A 77 2.04 11.12 -20.33
CA ASN A 77 1.97 10.77 -21.76
C ASN A 77 1.94 9.27 -22.06
N GLY A 78 1.72 8.41 -21.06
CA GLY A 78 1.80 6.95 -21.22
C GLY A 78 3.21 6.40 -21.31
N ASP A 79 4.25 7.20 -21.03
CA ASP A 79 5.66 6.80 -21.13
C ASP A 79 6.13 6.14 -19.82
N PRO A 80 6.27 4.80 -19.76
CA PRO A 80 6.52 4.11 -18.50
C PRO A 80 7.91 4.44 -17.94
N GLY A 81 7.94 4.94 -16.70
CA GLY A 81 9.16 5.10 -15.94
C GLY A 81 9.48 3.87 -15.09
N THR A 82 10.67 3.88 -14.47
CA THR A 82 11.02 2.92 -13.42
C THR A 82 10.67 3.52 -12.06
N ILE A 83 9.90 2.79 -11.27
CA ILE A 83 9.67 3.16 -9.87
C ILE A 83 10.88 2.69 -9.06
N VAL A 84 11.66 3.64 -8.56
CA VAL A 84 12.86 3.35 -7.76
C VAL A 84 12.53 3.18 -6.29
N SER A 85 11.59 3.96 -5.77
CA SER A 85 11.18 3.96 -4.36
C SER A 85 9.80 4.57 -4.18
N PHE A 86 9.12 4.17 -3.12
CA PHE A 86 7.92 4.84 -2.62
C PHE A 86 8.17 5.35 -1.20
N ASN A 87 7.55 6.49 -0.87
CA ASN A 87 7.42 6.96 0.51
C ASN A 87 5.95 6.89 0.91
N LEU A 88 5.66 6.07 1.93
CA LEU A 88 4.32 5.87 2.46
C LEU A 88 4.35 6.10 3.97
N SER A 89 3.40 6.88 4.46
CA SER A 89 3.28 7.22 5.87
C SER A 89 1.81 7.37 6.26
N ILE A 90 1.44 6.81 7.42
CA ILE A 90 0.11 6.98 8.02
C ILE A 90 0.24 8.01 9.13
N HIS A 91 -0.63 9.02 9.11
CA HIS A 91 -0.63 10.11 10.08
C HIS A 91 -1.93 10.11 10.88
N ALA A 92 -1.87 10.59 12.12
CA ALA A 92 -3.06 10.89 12.88
C ALA A 92 -3.78 12.10 12.26
N ASP A 93 -5.11 12.13 12.40
CA ASP A 93 -5.93 13.25 11.96
C ASP A 93 -5.46 14.57 12.61
N ILE A 94 -5.46 15.65 11.82
CA ILE A 94 -5.15 17.01 12.29
C ILE A 94 -6.47 17.79 12.23
N PRO A 95 -7.10 18.09 13.38
CA PRO A 95 -8.37 18.78 13.41
C PRO A 95 -8.32 20.12 12.69
N ALA A 96 -9.37 20.43 11.90
CA ALA A 96 -9.59 21.78 11.41
C ALA A 96 -9.95 22.69 12.60
N ASN A 97 -9.28 23.84 12.72
CA ASN A 97 -9.54 24.86 13.74
C ASN A 97 -10.86 25.61 13.50
#